data_AF-A0A952ST85-F1
#
_entry.id   AF-A0A952ST85-F1
#
_cell.length_a   1.000
_cell.length_b   1.000
_cell.length_c   1.000
_cell.angle_alpha   90.00
_cell.angle_beta   90.00
_cell.angle_gamma   90.00
#
_symmetry.space_group_name_H-M   'P 1'
#
loop_
_entity.id
_entity.type
_entity.pdbx_description
1 polymer ?
#
loop_
_entity_poly.entity_id
_entity_poly.type
_entity_poly.pdbx_seq_one_letter_code
_entity_poly.pdbx_strand_id
1 'polypeptide(L)'
;MSNEYGELMKQPNLVEFMGLHGGEAMEHFTLEAITAKSLRWGTYTNTVVLVLLCLLTLTACSDPNAARKQQLLSELHQVDNDYTRQSQAVSNRKNKVGYLEQQLLTHRSDLSDYKMRVEAYMMNHKMAIAAIGAGVVGTGVALDSTNEFSDDMKAVAGITALFAAGWALNNSDEVTEVADSLNQADSHVKSLERHIGQLSSQLASESQYLSQEEQALRTLQVNGEEIRAKLQALGCGKECRT
;
A
#
# COMPACT_ATOMS: atom_id res chain seq x y z
N MET A 1 0.70 1.40 97.39
CA MET A 1 0.33 0.07 96.85
C MET A 1 1.63 -0.52 96.33
N SER A 2 2.46 -1.08 97.22
CA SER A 2 2.52 -2.49 97.64
C SER A 2 3.21 -3.34 96.56
N ASN A 3 4.48 -3.74 96.74
CA ASN A 3 4.97 -4.98 97.40
C ASN A 3 4.68 -6.23 96.53
N GLU A 4 5.47 -7.31 96.37
CA GLU A 4 6.68 -7.88 96.98
C GLU A 4 7.04 -9.18 96.18
N TYR A 5 8.33 -9.56 96.15
CA TYR A 5 8.97 -10.88 96.39
C TYR A 5 8.60 -12.22 95.68
N GLY A 6 9.68 -13.03 95.53
CA GLY A 6 9.75 -14.51 95.64
C GLY A 6 10.01 -15.23 94.31
N GLU A 7 11.16 -15.81 93.95
CA GLU A 7 12.21 -16.62 94.62
C GLU A 7 11.76 -18.02 95.13
N LEU A 8 12.65 -19.01 94.89
CA LEU A 8 12.71 -20.40 95.40
C LEU A 8 11.81 -21.47 94.72
N MET A 9 12.22 -22.72 94.45
CA MET A 9 13.50 -23.45 94.42
C MET A 9 13.20 -24.93 94.04
N LYS A 10 14.27 -25.69 93.73
CA LYS A 10 14.50 -27.13 94.04
C LYS A 10 14.08 -28.27 93.08
N GLN A 11 15.14 -28.83 92.48
CA GLN A 11 15.58 -30.23 92.27
C GLN A 11 14.72 -31.43 92.76
N PRO A 12 14.95 -32.62 92.16
CA PRO A 12 15.88 -33.63 92.72
C PRO A 12 16.93 -34.11 91.69
N ASN A 13 18.21 -34.39 92.02
CA ASN A 13 18.77 -35.61 92.67
C ASN A 13 18.32 -36.93 92.00
N LEU A 14 19.13 -37.97 91.78
CA LEU A 14 20.40 -38.40 92.35
C LEU A 14 21.07 -39.43 91.40
N VAL A 15 22.38 -39.55 91.59
CA VAL A 15 23.38 -40.56 91.19
C VAL A 15 22.89 -42.02 91.10
N GLU A 16 23.66 -42.82 90.34
CA GLU A 16 23.91 -44.28 90.47
C GLU A 16 23.17 -45.25 89.52
N PHE A 17 23.87 -45.77 88.50
CA PHE A 17 24.38 -47.17 88.55
C PHE A 17 25.38 -47.49 87.43
N MET A 18 26.30 -48.39 87.76
CA MET A 18 27.57 -48.77 87.13
C MET A 18 27.46 -49.44 85.76
N GLY A 19 28.56 -49.45 84.99
CA GLY A 19 28.85 -50.60 84.10
C GLY A 19 29.74 -50.34 82.87
N LEU A 20 31.06 -50.48 83.07
CA LEU A 20 32.08 -50.96 82.13
C LEU A 20 31.68 -51.39 80.70
N HIS A 21 32.32 -50.77 79.71
CA HIS A 21 33.10 -51.34 78.60
C HIS A 21 32.95 -50.44 77.38
N GLY A 22 34.02 -49.82 76.90
CA GLY A 22 34.87 -50.44 75.88
C GLY A 22 34.89 -49.47 74.71
N GLY A 23 36.07 -48.97 74.36
CA GLY A 23 36.23 -47.89 73.40
C GLY A 23 35.82 -48.32 71.99
N GLU A 24 34.83 -47.64 71.41
CA GLU A 24 34.51 -47.72 69.97
C GLU A 24 33.57 -46.57 69.51
N ALA A 25 33.55 -45.44 70.22
CA ALA A 25 32.62 -44.33 69.95
C ALA A 25 33.31 -43.02 69.53
N MET A 26 34.58 -43.06 69.08
CA MET A 26 35.34 -41.86 68.74
C MET A 26 35.55 -41.63 67.23
N GLU A 27 35.00 -42.49 66.36
CA GLU A 27 35.09 -42.30 64.90
C GLU A 27 33.80 -41.80 64.24
N HIS A 28 32.65 -41.90 64.91
CA HIS A 28 31.37 -41.47 64.31
C HIS A 28 31.09 -39.96 64.45
N PHE A 29 31.71 -39.26 65.41
CA PHE A 29 31.45 -37.83 65.65
C PHE A 29 32.30 -36.86 64.80
N THR A 30 33.37 -37.33 64.17
CA THR A 30 34.23 -36.48 63.33
C THR A 30 33.76 -36.41 61.88
N LEU A 31 33.03 -37.42 61.38
CA LEU A 31 32.51 -37.45 60.00
C LEU A 31 31.30 -36.52 59.79
N GLU A 32 30.42 -36.33 60.79
CA GLU A 32 29.29 -35.40 60.70
C GLU A 32 29.71 -33.92 60.76
N ALA A 33 30.75 -33.61 61.53
CA ALA A 33 31.27 -32.24 61.61
C ALA A 33 32.02 -31.81 60.35
N ILE A 34 32.70 -32.74 59.66
CA ILE A 34 33.41 -32.47 58.40
C ILE A 34 32.43 -32.36 57.23
N THR A 35 31.36 -33.16 57.21
CA THR A 35 30.32 -33.08 56.16
C THR A 35 29.44 -31.84 56.26
N ALA A 36 29.16 -31.32 57.47
CA ALA A 36 28.43 -30.05 57.63
C ALA A 36 29.25 -28.82 57.20
N LYS A 37 30.59 -28.87 57.31
CA LYS A 37 31.49 -27.82 56.82
C LYS A 37 31.69 -27.88 55.31
N SER A 38 31.80 -29.07 54.71
CA SER A 38 31.95 -29.20 53.25
C SER A 38 30.68 -28.82 52.48
N LEU A 39 29.49 -29.06 53.04
CA LEU A 39 28.22 -28.65 52.43
C LEU A 39 28.03 -27.12 52.40
N ARG A 40 28.52 -26.40 53.42
CA ARG A 40 28.48 -24.92 53.43
C ARG A 40 29.42 -24.34 52.38
N TRP A 41 30.61 -24.91 52.18
CA TRP A 41 31.55 -24.38 51.18
C TRP A 41 31.05 -24.62 49.74
N GLY A 42 30.38 -25.74 49.48
CA GLY A 42 29.77 -26.03 48.17
C GLY A 42 28.58 -25.12 47.81
N THR A 43 27.82 -24.63 48.79
CA THR A 43 26.73 -23.66 48.52
C THR A 43 27.25 -22.24 48.33
N TYR A 44 28.32 -21.84 49.02
CA TYR A 44 28.98 -20.56 48.79
C TYR A 44 29.67 -20.49 47.42
N THR A 45 30.33 -21.55 46.95
CA THR A 45 30.94 -21.55 45.61
C THR A 45 29.88 -21.50 44.51
N ASN A 46 28.80 -22.27 44.63
CA ASN A 46 27.72 -22.25 43.65
C ASN A 46 26.99 -20.89 43.60
N THR A 47 26.74 -20.25 44.75
CA THR A 47 26.12 -18.91 44.78
C THR A 47 27.04 -17.84 44.24
N VAL A 48 28.34 -17.88 44.55
CA VAL A 48 29.34 -16.95 43.98
C VAL A 48 29.46 -17.12 42.47
N VAL A 49 29.48 -18.36 41.96
CA VAL A 49 29.51 -18.65 40.52
C VAL A 49 28.23 -18.19 39.83
N LEU A 50 27.05 -18.40 40.43
CA LEU A 50 25.77 -17.88 39.91
C LEU A 50 25.72 -16.36 39.90
N VAL A 51 26.22 -15.69 40.95
CA VAL A 51 26.30 -14.23 41.02
C VAL A 51 27.32 -13.69 40.01
N LEU A 52 28.45 -14.35 39.81
CA LEU A 52 29.43 -14.00 38.77
C LEU A 52 28.88 -14.23 37.37
N LEU A 53 28.14 -15.31 37.12
CA LEU A 53 27.43 -15.56 35.85
C LEU A 53 26.35 -14.51 35.62
N CYS A 54 25.55 -14.16 36.64
CA CYS A 54 24.58 -13.09 36.56
C CYS A 54 25.25 -11.73 36.29
N LEU A 55 26.34 -11.39 36.99
CA LEU A 55 27.10 -10.16 36.78
C LEU A 55 27.80 -10.13 35.40
N LEU A 56 28.28 -11.27 34.90
CA LEU A 56 28.82 -11.39 33.54
C LEU A 56 27.73 -11.26 32.48
N THR A 57 26.52 -11.79 32.71
CA THR A 57 25.38 -11.56 31.81
C THR A 57 24.84 -10.13 31.88
N LEU A 58 24.85 -9.50 33.06
CA LEU A 58 24.45 -8.11 33.27
C LEU A 58 25.47 -7.13 32.65
N THR A 59 26.77 -7.45 32.68
CA THR A 59 27.80 -6.64 32.03
C THR A 59 27.89 -6.89 30.51
N ALA A 60 27.57 -8.10 30.04
CA ALA A 60 27.48 -8.41 28.61
C ALA A 60 26.24 -7.81 27.91
N CYS A 61 25.18 -7.49 28.65
CA CYS A 61 24.00 -6.77 28.15
C CYS A 61 24.11 -5.24 28.22
N SER A 62 25.26 -4.68 28.65
CA SER A 62 25.42 -3.25 28.92
C SER A 62 26.11 -2.47 27.80
N ASP A 63 26.06 -2.92 26.54
CA ASP A 63 26.46 -2.06 25.43
C ASP A 63 25.23 -1.37 24.81
N PRO A 64 24.90 -0.14 25.22
CA PRO A 64 23.75 0.60 24.69
C PRO A 64 23.85 0.81 23.17
N ASN A 65 25.05 0.76 22.60
CA ASN A 65 25.25 0.87 21.16
C ASN A 65 24.87 -0.43 20.42
N ALA A 66 25.08 -1.60 21.03
CA ALA A 66 24.69 -2.88 20.45
C ALA A 66 23.16 -3.03 20.38
N ALA A 67 22.45 -2.65 21.45
CA ALA A 67 20.98 -2.63 21.46
C ALA A 67 20.41 -1.64 20.43
N ARG A 68 21.00 -0.44 20.33
CA ARG A 68 20.62 0.57 19.33
C ARG A 68 20.89 0.12 17.90
N LYS A 69 21.99 -0.59 17.66
CA LYS A 69 22.31 -1.19 16.34
C LYS A 69 21.27 -2.23 15.94
N GLN A 70 20.87 -3.11 16.87
CA GLN A 70 19.87 -4.14 16.59
C GLN A 70 18.49 -3.53 16.28
N GLN A 71 18.10 -2.47 17.00
CA GLN A 71 16.87 -1.74 16.70
C GLN A 71 16.89 -1.12 15.29
N LEU A 72 17.96 -0.39 14.94
CA LEU A 72 18.08 0.24 13.61
C LEU A 72 18.14 -0.78 12.47
N LEU A 73 18.74 -1.96 12.68
CA LEU A 73 18.71 -3.05 11.70
C LEU A 73 17.29 -3.58 11.48
N SER A 74 16.52 -3.73 12.56
CA SER A 74 15.11 -4.13 12.46
C SER A 74 14.28 -3.08 11.73
N GLU A 75 14.48 -1.80 12.04
CA GLU A 75 13.81 -0.69 11.33
C GLU A 75 14.20 -0.66 9.85
N LEU A 76 15.49 -0.89 9.52
CA LEU A 76 15.95 -0.96 8.14
C LEU A 76 15.29 -2.11 7.37
N HIS A 77 15.20 -3.29 7.98
CA HIS A 77 14.56 -4.44 7.36
C HIS A 77 13.06 -4.21 7.12
N GLN A 78 12.38 -3.54 8.06
CA GLN A 78 10.98 -3.15 7.88
C GLN A 78 10.82 -2.18 6.69
N VAL A 79 11.67 -1.14 6.62
CA VAL A 79 11.65 -0.18 5.50
C VAL A 79 11.93 -0.85 4.15
N ASP A 80 12.83 -1.84 4.10
CA ASP A 80 13.15 -2.58 2.87
C ASP A 80 12.00 -3.47 2.39
N ASN A 81 11.29 -4.11 3.33
CA ASN A 81 10.06 -4.86 3.05
C ASN A 81 8.96 -3.93 2.53
N ASP A 82 8.76 -2.78 3.19
CA ASP A 82 7.78 -1.77 2.77
C ASP A 82 8.14 -1.19 1.39
N TYR A 83 9.43 -0.93 1.14
CA TYR A 83 9.93 -0.46 -0.17
C TYR A 83 9.64 -1.47 -1.27
N THR A 84 9.91 -2.76 -1.05
CA THR A 84 9.67 -3.82 -2.03
C THR A 84 8.17 -3.92 -2.36
N ARG A 85 7.32 -3.91 -1.34
CA ARG A 85 5.86 -3.95 -1.51
C ARG A 85 5.35 -2.72 -2.27
N GLN A 86 5.83 -1.53 -1.91
CA GLN A 86 5.45 -0.28 -2.54
C GLN A 86 5.95 -0.21 -3.99
N SER A 87 7.16 -0.72 -4.28
CA SER A 87 7.72 -0.82 -5.64
C SER A 87 6.86 -1.70 -6.54
N GLN A 88 6.39 -2.83 -6.02
CA GLN A 88 5.48 -3.70 -6.75
C GLN A 88 4.12 -3.04 -7.01
N ALA A 89 3.58 -2.29 -6.04
CA ALA A 89 2.36 -1.51 -6.23
C ALA A 89 2.50 -0.46 -7.34
N VAL A 90 3.59 0.31 -7.31
CA VAL A 90 3.94 1.29 -8.35
C VAL A 90 4.06 0.62 -9.73
N SER A 91 4.74 -0.52 -9.81
CA SER A 91 4.89 -1.27 -11.07
C SER A 91 3.53 -1.74 -11.62
N ASN A 92 2.68 -2.32 -10.78
CA ASN A 92 1.34 -2.74 -11.17
C ASN A 92 0.49 -1.56 -11.64
N ARG A 93 0.58 -0.41 -10.96
CA ARG A 93 -0.17 0.78 -11.34
C ARG A 93 0.34 1.41 -12.63
N LYS A 94 1.66 1.42 -12.86
CA LYS A 94 2.24 1.81 -14.16
C LYS A 94 1.70 0.98 -15.32
N ASN A 95 1.60 -0.33 -15.14
CA ASN A 95 1.01 -1.21 -16.16
C ASN A 95 -0.46 -0.85 -16.42
N LYS A 96 -1.23 -0.56 -15.37
CA LYS A 96 -2.63 -0.14 -15.50
C LYS A 96 -2.76 1.21 -16.23
N VAL A 97 -1.94 2.19 -15.88
CA VAL A 97 -1.89 3.50 -16.57
C VAL A 97 -1.55 3.31 -18.04
N GLY A 98 -0.50 2.55 -18.36
CA GLY A 98 -0.12 2.28 -19.76
C GLY A 98 -1.23 1.57 -20.55
N TYR A 99 -1.95 0.63 -19.93
CA TYR A 99 -3.12 -0.02 -20.54
C TYR A 99 -4.25 0.97 -20.84
N LEU A 100 -4.59 1.85 -19.88
CA LEU A 100 -5.61 2.87 -20.06
C LEU A 100 -5.22 3.89 -21.14
N GLU A 101 -3.94 4.30 -21.20
CA GLU A 101 -3.42 5.16 -22.26
C GLU A 101 -3.57 4.52 -23.63
N GLN A 102 -3.21 3.25 -23.77
CA GLN A 102 -3.36 2.52 -25.02
C GLN A 102 -4.82 2.42 -25.45
N GLN A 103 -5.74 2.06 -24.54
CA GLN A 103 -7.17 2.01 -24.84
C GLN A 103 -7.71 3.37 -25.29
N LEU A 104 -7.29 4.44 -24.63
CA LEU A 104 -7.72 5.79 -24.96
C LEU A 104 -7.22 6.23 -26.34
N LEU A 105 -5.98 5.87 -26.71
CA LEU A 105 -5.46 6.08 -28.05
C LEU A 105 -6.25 5.29 -29.10
N THR A 106 -6.55 4.02 -28.85
CA THR A 106 -7.37 3.20 -29.74
C THR A 106 -8.75 3.81 -29.95
N HIS A 107 -9.48 4.15 -28.88
CA HIS A 107 -10.80 4.75 -29.01
C HIS A 107 -10.80 6.12 -29.71
N ARG A 108 -9.74 6.94 -29.51
CA ARG A 108 -9.59 8.20 -30.26
C ARG A 108 -9.34 7.96 -31.74
N SER A 109 -8.54 6.96 -32.08
CA SER A 109 -8.34 6.53 -33.47
C SER A 109 -9.66 6.06 -34.08
N ASP A 110 -10.38 5.17 -33.40
CA ASP A 110 -11.66 4.63 -33.85
C ASP A 110 -12.69 5.73 -34.09
N LEU A 111 -12.75 6.73 -33.19
CA LEU A 111 -13.62 7.89 -33.34
C LEU A 111 -13.23 8.73 -34.56
N SER A 112 -11.93 8.99 -34.75
CA SER A 112 -11.44 9.74 -35.91
C SER A 112 -11.76 9.02 -37.22
N ASP A 113 -11.46 7.72 -37.29
CA ASP A 113 -11.73 6.89 -38.45
C ASP A 113 -13.23 6.80 -38.73
N TYR A 114 -14.05 6.69 -37.68
CA TYR A 114 -15.50 6.70 -37.81
C TYR A 114 -16.01 8.04 -38.35
N LYS A 115 -15.53 9.18 -37.81
CA LYS A 115 -15.90 10.52 -38.30
C LYS A 115 -15.52 10.70 -39.78
N MET A 116 -14.33 10.26 -40.19
CA MET A 116 -13.93 10.28 -41.61
C MET A 116 -14.83 9.43 -42.51
N ARG A 117 -15.26 8.24 -42.04
CA ARG A 117 -16.21 7.39 -42.79
C ARG A 117 -17.58 8.04 -42.90
N VAL A 118 -18.07 8.67 -41.84
CA VAL A 118 -19.33 9.42 -41.84
C VAL A 118 -19.23 10.60 -42.81
N GLU A 119 -18.14 11.36 -42.81
CA GLU A 119 -17.92 12.47 -43.75
C GLU A 119 -17.89 11.99 -45.21
N ALA A 120 -17.20 10.89 -45.49
CA ALA A 120 -17.19 10.27 -46.82
C ALA A 120 -18.59 9.81 -47.25
N TYR A 121 -19.35 9.20 -46.34
CA TYR A 121 -20.75 8.84 -46.56
C TYR A 121 -21.59 10.09 -46.87
N MET A 122 -21.41 11.16 -46.10
CA MET A 122 -22.11 12.43 -46.31
C MET A 122 -21.81 13.04 -47.68
N MET A 123 -20.56 13.00 -48.13
CA MET A 123 -20.15 13.46 -49.46
C MET A 123 -20.80 12.66 -50.58
N ASN A 124 -20.93 11.34 -50.41
CA ASN A 124 -21.61 10.47 -51.37
C ASN A 124 -23.12 10.76 -51.44
N HIS A 125 -23.73 11.13 -50.32
CA HIS A 125 -25.16 11.44 -50.20
C HIS A 125 -25.46 12.95 -50.07
N LYS A 126 -24.63 13.81 -50.66
CA LYS A 126 -24.73 15.28 -50.53
C LYS A 126 -26.11 15.86 -50.88
N MET A 127 -26.82 15.25 -51.83
CA MET A 127 -28.15 15.70 -52.26
C MET A 127 -29.22 15.35 -51.23
N ALA A 128 -29.16 14.14 -50.66
CA ALA A 128 -30.03 13.75 -49.57
C ALA A 128 -29.78 14.60 -48.31
N ILE A 129 -28.52 14.91 -48.01
CA ILE A 129 -28.15 15.77 -46.88
C ILE A 129 -28.61 17.21 -47.11
N ALA A 130 -28.46 17.74 -48.32
CA ALA A 130 -28.99 19.05 -48.67
C ALA A 130 -30.52 19.09 -48.51
N ALA A 131 -31.23 18.02 -48.86
CA ALA A 131 -32.68 17.90 -48.66
C ALA A 131 -33.07 17.80 -47.17
N ILE A 132 -32.30 17.07 -46.35
CA ILE A 132 -32.46 17.02 -44.89
C ILE A 132 -32.26 18.41 -44.28
N GLY A 133 -31.18 19.11 -44.65
CA GLY A 133 -30.88 20.47 -44.20
C GLY A 133 -31.93 21.49 -44.66
N ALA A 134 -32.53 21.27 -45.82
CA ALA A 134 -33.67 22.04 -46.33
C ALA A 134 -34.99 21.77 -45.59
N GLY A 135 -35.02 20.80 -44.67
CA GLY A 135 -36.18 20.49 -43.83
C GLY A 135 -37.22 19.57 -44.47
N VAL A 136 -36.89 18.87 -45.55
CA VAL A 136 -37.85 18.04 -46.32
C VAL A 136 -38.37 16.84 -45.52
N VAL A 137 -37.61 16.36 -44.52
CA VAL A 137 -37.97 15.19 -43.69
C VAL A 137 -38.71 15.57 -42.39
N GLY A 138 -39.08 16.85 -42.22
CA GLY A 138 -39.90 17.31 -41.11
C GLY A 138 -39.11 17.65 -39.84
N THR A 139 -39.27 18.91 -39.42
CA THR A 139 -39.00 19.48 -38.07
C THR A 139 -37.59 19.26 -37.48
N GLY A 140 -36.67 20.21 -37.71
CA GLY A 140 -35.51 20.39 -36.81
C GLY A 140 -34.35 21.21 -37.36
N VAL A 141 -33.85 20.93 -38.56
CA VAL A 141 -32.51 21.41 -38.98
C VAL A 141 -32.52 22.84 -39.56
N ALA A 142 -33.64 23.27 -40.16
CA ALA A 142 -33.75 24.59 -40.78
C ALA A 142 -34.17 25.74 -39.83
N LEU A 143 -34.47 25.44 -38.55
CA LEU A 143 -35.00 26.42 -37.59
C LEU A 143 -34.12 26.64 -36.36
N ASP A 144 -32.96 25.98 -36.25
CA ASP A 144 -32.00 26.28 -35.19
C ASP A 144 -31.01 27.36 -35.64
N SER A 145 -31.22 28.60 -35.14
CA SER A 145 -30.37 29.76 -35.40
C SER A 145 -28.98 29.68 -34.75
N THR A 146 -28.66 28.60 -34.04
CA THR A 146 -27.37 28.41 -33.36
C THR A 146 -26.36 27.55 -34.12
N ASN A 147 -26.73 26.98 -35.27
CA ASN A 147 -25.82 26.15 -36.05
C ASN A 147 -24.78 26.96 -36.84
N GLU A 148 -23.57 26.39 -36.86
CA GLU A 148 -22.27 26.91 -37.34
C GLU A 148 -22.16 27.05 -38.88
N PHE A 149 -23.26 27.29 -39.58
CA PHE A 149 -23.23 27.51 -41.03
C PHE A 149 -23.21 29.00 -41.37
N SER A 150 -22.10 29.42 -41.99
CA SER A 150 -21.84 30.78 -42.51
C SER A 150 -23.02 31.32 -43.31
N ASP A 151 -23.28 32.63 -43.20
CA ASP A 151 -24.44 33.32 -43.81
C ASP A 151 -24.51 33.18 -45.34
N ASP A 152 -23.39 32.95 -46.02
CA ASP A 152 -23.35 32.65 -47.47
C ASP A 152 -23.98 31.28 -47.80
N MET A 153 -23.90 30.32 -46.88
CA MET A 153 -24.46 28.99 -47.05
C MET A 153 -25.98 29.00 -46.90
N LYS A 154 -26.56 29.94 -46.14
CA LYS A 154 -28.02 30.14 -46.05
C LYS A 154 -28.62 30.72 -47.34
N ALA A 155 -27.91 31.62 -48.03
CA ALA A 155 -28.38 32.21 -49.29
C ALA A 155 -28.29 31.23 -50.47
N VAL A 156 -27.18 30.47 -50.58
CA VAL A 156 -27.01 29.42 -51.61
C VAL A 156 -27.87 28.18 -51.29
N ALA A 157 -28.12 27.90 -50.01
CA ALA A 157 -29.08 26.87 -49.60
C ALA A 157 -30.50 27.18 -50.07
N GLY A 158 -30.94 28.43 -50.19
CA GLY A 158 -32.31 28.74 -50.62
C GLY A 158 -32.67 28.18 -52.01
N ILE A 159 -31.75 28.25 -52.98
CA ILE A 159 -31.95 27.71 -54.33
C ILE A 159 -31.70 26.20 -54.35
N THR A 160 -30.61 25.75 -53.70
CA THR A 160 -30.24 24.33 -53.67
C THR A 160 -31.25 23.49 -52.88
N ALA A 161 -31.87 24.06 -51.85
CA ALA A 161 -32.95 23.46 -51.06
C ALA A 161 -34.19 23.20 -51.90
N LEU A 162 -34.54 24.09 -52.83
CA LEU A 162 -35.69 23.88 -53.72
C LEU A 162 -35.43 22.74 -54.71
N PHE A 163 -34.23 22.69 -55.30
CA PHE A 163 -33.84 21.57 -56.17
C PHE A 163 -33.68 20.26 -55.40
N ALA A 164 -33.13 20.31 -54.17
CA ALA A 164 -32.99 19.15 -53.31
C ALA A 164 -34.34 18.67 -52.77
N ALA A 165 -35.28 19.58 -52.48
CA ALA A 165 -36.66 19.23 -52.13
C ALA A 165 -37.39 18.59 -53.32
N GLY A 166 -37.26 19.17 -54.52
CA GLY A 166 -37.79 18.57 -55.74
C GLY A 166 -37.19 17.19 -56.04
N TRP A 167 -35.89 17.01 -55.80
CA TRP A 167 -35.20 15.72 -55.92
C TRP A 167 -35.65 14.72 -54.84
N ALA A 168 -35.83 15.19 -53.60
CA ALA A 168 -36.27 14.39 -52.46
C ALA A 168 -37.72 13.91 -52.60
N LEU A 169 -38.59 14.65 -53.29
CA LEU A 169 -39.95 14.17 -53.60
C LEU A 169 -39.94 12.90 -54.47
N ASN A 170 -38.87 12.68 -55.25
CA ASN A 170 -38.71 11.49 -56.09
C ASN A 170 -37.71 10.46 -55.52
N ASN A 171 -37.04 10.78 -54.41
CA ASN A 171 -36.02 9.95 -53.77
C ASN A 171 -36.17 9.98 -52.23
N SER A 172 -37.41 10.04 -51.74
CA SER A 172 -37.71 10.21 -50.31
C SER A 172 -37.12 9.10 -49.45
N ASP A 173 -37.07 7.88 -49.99
CA ASP A 173 -36.54 6.70 -49.30
C ASP A 173 -35.04 6.84 -49.02
N GLU A 174 -34.25 7.36 -49.99
CA GLU A 174 -32.82 7.62 -49.80
C GLU A 174 -32.60 8.73 -48.75
N VAL A 175 -33.46 9.77 -48.77
CA VAL A 175 -33.38 10.87 -47.81
C VAL A 175 -33.67 10.38 -46.38
N THR A 176 -34.68 9.53 -46.19
CA THR A 176 -34.99 8.94 -44.90
C THR A 176 -33.90 7.97 -44.43
N GLU A 177 -33.38 7.12 -45.32
CA GLU A 177 -32.29 6.20 -45.00
C GLU A 177 -31.02 6.95 -44.55
N VAL A 178 -30.65 8.01 -45.27
CA VAL A 178 -29.50 8.86 -44.91
C VAL A 178 -29.75 9.55 -43.57
N ALA A 179 -30.96 10.05 -43.31
CA ALA A 179 -31.30 10.67 -42.02
C ALA A 179 -31.18 9.68 -40.85
N ASP A 180 -31.70 8.47 -41.01
CA ASP A 180 -31.58 7.41 -40.00
C ASP A 180 -30.13 6.99 -39.78
N SER A 181 -29.35 6.85 -40.85
CA SER A 181 -27.91 6.54 -40.78
C SER A 181 -27.12 7.64 -40.07
N LEU A 182 -27.44 8.93 -40.30
CA LEU A 182 -26.80 10.04 -39.62
C LEU A 182 -27.18 10.12 -38.13
N ASN A 183 -28.44 9.85 -37.79
CA ASN A 183 -28.86 9.75 -36.38
C ASN A 183 -28.14 8.60 -35.66
N GLN A 184 -28.02 7.44 -36.31
CA GLN A 184 -27.24 6.32 -35.78
C GLN A 184 -25.77 6.71 -35.61
N ALA A 185 -25.18 7.41 -36.59
CA ALA A 185 -23.81 7.86 -36.53
C ALA A 185 -23.54 8.87 -35.41
N ASP A 186 -24.41 9.87 -35.23
CA ASP A 186 -24.33 10.82 -34.12
C ASP A 186 -24.42 10.11 -32.76
N SER A 187 -25.37 9.17 -32.62
CA SER A 187 -25.51 8.38 -31.39
C SER A 187 -24.25 7.56 -31.08
N HIS A 188 -23.62 7.00 -32.11
CA HIS A 188 -22.39 6.22 -32.01
C HIS A 188 -21.21 7.11 -31.64
N VAL A 189 -21.03 8.26 -32.30
CA VAL A 189 -20.00 9.26 -31.94
C VAL A 189 -20.16 9.71 -30.49
N LYS A 190 -21.36 10.09 -30.06
CA LYS A 190 -21.64 10.47 -28.66
C LYS A 190 -21.37 9.34 -27.69
N SER A 191 -21.58 8.09 -28.10
CA SER A 191 -21.21 6.92 -27.30
C SER A 191 -19.69 6.83 -27.15
N LEU A 192 -18.92 6.88 -28.24
CA LEU A 192 -17.45 6.86 -28.19
C LEU A 192 -16.88 8.03 -27.38
N GLU A 193 -17.40 9.25 -27.56
CA GLU A 193 -16.94 10.43 -26.81
C GLU A 193 -17.16 10.27 -25.30
N ARG A 194 -18.30 9.68 -24.89
CA ARG A 194 -18.54 9.34 -23.48
C ARG A 194 -17.54 8.31 -22.96
N HIS A 195 -17.25 7.25 -23.71
CA HIS A 195 -16.25 6.24 -23.32
C HIS A 195 -14.85 6.84 -23.22
N ILE A 196 -14.45 7.69 -24.17
CA ILE A 196 -13.18 8.43 -24.12
C ILE A 196 -13.12 9.33 -22.89
N GLY A 197 -14.21 10.05 -22.58
CA GLY A 197 -14.30 10.89 -21.39
C GLY A 197 -14.14 10.09 -20.09
N GLN A 198 -14.80 8.93 -19.99
CA GLN A 198 -14.68 8.03 -18.85
C GLN A 198 -13.26 7.48 -18.70
N LEU A 199 -12.65 6.98 -19.78
CA LEU A 199 -11.27 6.50 -19.78
C LEU A 199 -10.28 7.60 -19.42
N SER A 200 -10.48 8.82 -19.94
CA SER A 200 -9.62 9.97 -19.62
C SER A 200 -9.70 10.35 -18.14
N SER A 201 -10.89 10.30 -17.55
CA SER A 201 -11.08 10.56 -16.12
C SER A 201 -10.43 9.48 -15.25
N GLN A 202 -10.61 8.20 -15.64
CA GLN A 202 -9.95 7.08 -14.96
C GLN A 202 -8.43 7.17 -15.06
N LEU A 203 -7.90 7.50 -16.24
CA LEU A 203 -6.46 7.69 -16.45
C LEU A 203 -5.92 8.82 -15.56
N ALA A 204 -6.59 9.97 -15.50
CA ALA A 204 -6.17 11.08 -14.66
C ALA A 204 -6.11 10.70 -13.17
N SER A 205 -7.14 9.98 -12.70
CA SER A 205 -7.21 9.42 -11.35
C SER A 205 -6.06 8.45 -11.06
N GLU A 206 -5.85 7.46 -11.92
CA GLU A 206 -4.79 6.46 -11.75
C GLU A 206 -3.39 7.07 -11.81
N SER A 207 -3.16 8.05 -12.69
CA SER A 207 -1.90 8.79 -12.76
C SER A 207 -1.65 9.63 -11.49
N GLN A 208 -2.70 10.19 -10.89
CA GLN A 208 -2.57 10.88 -9.60
C GLN A 208 -2.20 9.91 -8.48
N TYR A 209 -2.85 8.75 -8.41
CA TYR A 209 -2.48 7.72 -7.43
C TYR A 209 -1.06 7.19 -7.64
N LEU A 210 -0.64 6.99 -8.90
CA LEU A 210 0.72 6.60 -9.24
C LEU A 210 1.74 7.63 -8.73
N SER A 211 1.48 8.91 -8.96
CA SER A 211 2.34 10.00 -8.47
C SER A 211 2.48 9.98 -6.93
N GLN A 212 1.37 9.75 -6.21
CA GLN A 212 1.40 9.60 -4.74
C GLN A 212 2.19 8.38 -4.30
N GLU A 213 2.02 7.23 -4.96
CA GLU A 213 2.75 6.00 -4.63
C GLU A 213 4.25 6.13 -4.93
N GLU A 214 4.63 6.82 -6.02
CA GLU A 214 6.03 7.13 -6.33
C GLU A 214 6.64 8.09 -5.30
N GLN A 215 5.88 9.07 -4.82
CA GLN A 215 6.33 9.96 -3.75
C GLN A 215 6.56 9.18 -2.45
N ALA A 216 5.63 8.30 -2.07
CA ALA A 216 5.78 7.42 -0.91
C ALA A 216 7.01 6.52 -1.03
N LEU A 217 7.27 5.97 -2.21
CA LEU A 217 8.46 5.17 -2.50
C LEU A 217 9.76 5.97 -2.30
N ARG A 218 9.79 7.22 -2.78
CA ARG A 218 10.94 8.12 -2.56
C ARG A 218 11.16 8.41 -1.08
N THR A 219 10.09 8.63 -0.31
CA THR A 219 10.18 8.82 1.15
C THR A 219 10.76 7.59 1.83
N LEU A 220 10.32 6.38 1.47
CA LEU A 220 10.88 5.13 2.01
C LEU A 220 12.37 4.98 1.66
N GLN A 221 12.77 5.34 0.45
CA GLN A 221 14.17 5.33 0.04
C GLN A 221 15.03 6.26 0.92
N VAL A 222 14.58 7.50 1.12
CA VAL A 222 15.28 8.47 1.97
C VAL A 222 15.36 7.98 3.42
N ASN A 223 14.28 7.43 3.97
CA ASN A 223 14.27 6.87 5.32
C ASN A 223 15.27 5.71 5.46
N GLY A 224 15.34 4.82 4.47
CA GLY A 224 16.30 3.72 4.44
C GLY A 224 17.75 4.22 4.38
N GLU A 225 18.03 5.26 3.59
CA GLU A 225 19.35 5.91 3.53
C GLU A 225 19.72 6.58 4.86
N GLU A 226 18.78 7.24 5.54
CA GLU A 226 19.00 7.84 6.86
C GLU A 226 19.32 6.79 7.93
N ILE A 227 18.57 5.67 7.95
CA ILE A 227 18.83 4.56 8.88
C ILE A 227 20.21 3.93 8.61
N ARG A 228 20.57 3.72 7.33
CA ARG A 228 21.90 3.24 6.96
C ARG A 228 23.00 4.20 7.42
N ALA A 229 22.79 5.51 7.28
CA ALA A 229 23.74 6.51 7.77
C ALA A 229 23.89 6.46 9.31
N LYS A 230 22.78 6.31 10.05
CA LYS A 230 22.79 6.13 11.52
C LYS A 230 23.53 4.85 11.93
N LEU A 231 23.34 3.75 11.20
CA LEU A 231 24.06 2.48 11.42
C LEU A 231 25.56 2.62 11.17
N GLN A 232 25.96 3.32 10.10
CA GLN A 232 27.37 3.60 9.81
C GLN A 232 28.03 4.46 10.90
N ALA A 233 27.32 5.48 11.40
CA ALA A 233 27.80 6.34 12.48
C ALA A 233 28.04 5.58 13.80
N LEU A 234 27.32 4.47 14.02
CA LEU A 234 27.49 3.58 15.18
C LEU A 234 28.60 2.52 14.98
N GLY A 235 29.39 2.63 13.92
CA GLY A 235 30.50 1.71 13.65
C GLY A 235 30.08 0.38 13.03
N CYS A 236 28.89 0.31 12.41
CA CYS A 236 28.58 -0.80 11.52
C CYS A 236 29.53 -0.73 10.31
N GLY A 237 30.60 -1.54 10.34
CA GLY A 237 31.52 -1.73 9.21
C GLY A 237 30.83 -2.40 8.01
N LYS A 238 31.63 -3.07 7.17
CA LYS A 238 31.24 -3.71 5.88
C LYS A 238 29.98 -4.61 5.91
N GLU A 239 29.49 -4.99 7.08
CA GLU A 239 28.29 -5.82 7.31
C GLU A 239 26.96 -5.13 6.94
N CYS A 240 26.90 -3.79 6.92
CA CYS A 240 25.67 -3.04 6.60
C CYS A 240 25.48 -2.78 5.08
N ARG A 241 26.26 -3.43 4.21
CA ARG A 241 26.32 -3.17 2.75
C ARG A 241 25.76 -4.29 1.86
N THR A 242 25.37 -5.42 2.46
CA THR A 242 24.74 -6.57 1.81
C THR A 242 23.28 -6.63 2.18
#